data_AF-A0A7J3V3J3-F1
#
_entry.id   AF-A0A7J3V3J3-F1
#
_cell.length_a   1.000
_cell.length_b   1.000
_cell.length_c   1.000
_cell.angle_alpha   90.00
_cell.angle_beta   90.00
_cell.angle_gamma   90.00
#
_symmetry.space_group_name_H-M   'P 1'
#
loop_
_entity.id
_entity.type
_entity.pdbx_description
1 polymer ?
#
loop_
_entity_poly.entity_id
_entity_poly.type
_entity_poly.pdbx_seq_one_letter_code
_entity_poly.pdbx_strand_id
1 'polypeptide(L)'
;MSGTVLEDTVSEAFRKKGFIVFTRQNHCDVLAVKPDMTLAYLVECKDYSLSRKQQILAVRELNRNYTHALELLIKQRLFPEKIVKVLVARGFAYQARGILQYTPETFITHISS
;
A
#
# COMPACT_ATOMS: atom_id res chain seq x y z
N MET A 1 13.50 3.81 -11.28
CA MET A 1 12.10 3.34 -11.25
C MET A 1 11.22 4.55 -11.00
N SER A 2 10.23 4.80 -11.86
CA SER A 2 9.20 5.83 -11.65
C SER A 2 8.13 5.33 -10.66
N GLY A 3 7.33 6.23 -10.09
CA GLY A 3 6.20 5.90 -9.21
C GLY A 3 5.28 4.82 -9.79
N THR A 4 4.84 5.00 -11.04
CA THR A 4 3.97 4.04 -11.75
C THR A 4 4.59 2.64 -11.87
N VAL A 5 5.89 2.55 -12.14
CA VAL A 5 6.57 1.25 -12.24
C VAL A 5 6.68 0.58 -10.86
N LEU A 6 6.85 1.36 -9.79
CA LEU A 6 6.83 0.84 -8.43
C LEU A 6 5.45 0.27 -8.08
N GLU A 7 4.37 1.01 -8.36
CA GLU A 7 2.99 0.58 -8.15
C GLU A 7 2.67 -0.72 -8.92
N ASP A 8 3.08 -0.80 -10.18
CA ASP A 8 2.89 -1.98 -11.03
C ASP A 8 3.67 -3.19 -10.48
N THR A 9 4.90 -2.98 -10.03
CA THR A 9 5.76 -4.02 -9.45
C THR A 9 5.17 -4.57 -8.15
N VAL A 10 4.71 -3.69 -7.25
CA VAL A 10 4.03 -4.08 -6.01
C VAL A 10 2.74 -4.83 -6.31
N SER A 11 1.95 -4.32 -7.24
CA SER A 11 0.69 -4.96 -7.65
C SER A 11 0.94 -6.38 -8.18
N GLU A 12 1.96 -6.54 -9.02
CA GLU A 12 2.32 -7.82 -9.60
C GLU A 12 2.83 -8.82 -8.55
N ALA A 13 3.60 -8.36 -7.57
CA ALA A 13 4.04 -9.21 -6.46
C ALA A 13 2.84 -9.76 -5.67
N PHE A 14 1.84 -8.93 -5.38
CA PHE A 14 0.61 -9.38 -4.72
C PHE A 14 -0.19 -10.36 -5.59
N ARG A 15 -0.35 -10.08 -6.90
CA ARG A 15 -1.07 -10.98 -7.83
C ARG A 15 -0.43 -12.36 -7.89
N LYS A 16 0.91 -12.44 -7.93
CA LYS A 16 1.66 -13.72 -7.88
C LYS A 16 1.41 -14.54 -6.62
N LYS A 17 1.00 -13.88 -5.53
CA LYS A 17 0.60 -14.52 -4.26
C LYS A 17 -0.90 -14.77 -4.15
N GLY A 18 -1.65 -14.56 -5.23
CA GLY A 18 -3.08 -14.84 -5.30
C GLY A 18 -3.97 -13.78 -4.64
N PHE A 19 -3.46 -12.59 -4.33
CA PHE A 19 -4.27 -11.50 -3.80
C PHE A 19 -5.20 -10.95 -4.88
N ILE A 20 -6.35 -10.44 -4.46
CA ILE A 20 -7.23 -9.59 -5.28
C ILE A 20 -6.65 -8.17 -5.24
N VAL A 21 -6.21 -7.64 -6.38
CA VAL A 21 -5.43 -6.39 -6.43
C VAL A 21 -6.13 -5.31 -7.24
N PHE A 22 -6.27 -4.13 -6.64
CA PHE A 22 -6.70 -2.89 -7.28
C PHE A 22 -5.50 -1.95 -7.36
N THR A 23 -5.13 -1.52 -8.57
CA THR A 23 -3.99 -0.63 -8.83
C THR A 23 -4.51 0.71 -9.35
N ARG A 24 -4.09 1.83 -8.74
CA ARG A 24 -4.50 3.20 -9.11
C ARG A 24 -6.02 3.36 -9.19
N GLN A 25 -6.76 2.79 -8.24
CA GLN A 25 -8.21 2.89 -8.17
C GLN A 25 -8.66 3.63 -6.90
N ASN A 26 -9.63 4.53 -7.06
CA ASN A 26 -10.20 5.32 -5.98
C ASN A 26 -9.13 5.93 -5.06
N HIS A 27 -8.20 6.69 -5.65
CA HIS A 27 -7.08 7.35 -4.95
C HIS A 27 -6.07 6.43 -4.24
N CYS A 28 -6.19 5.11 -4.38
CA CYS A 28 -5.24 4.14 -3.83
C CYS A 28 -4.21 3.75 -4.88
N ASP A 29 -2.93 3.87 -4.56
CA ASP A 29 -1.85 3.37 -5.40
C ASP A 29 -2.00 1.85 -5.58
N VAL A 30 -2.03 1.10 -4.47
CA VAL A 30 -2.33 -0.34 -4.47
C VAL A 30 -3.20 -0.71 -3.26
N LEU A 31 -4.31 -1.39 -3.52
CA LEU A 31 -5.09 -2.10 -2.52
C LEU A 31 -5.07 -3.60 -2.86
N ALA A 32 -4.52 -4.42 -1.97
CA ALA A 32 -4.41 -5.86 -2.16
C ALA A 32 -5.14 -6.60 -1.05
N VAL A 33 -6.11 -7.44 -1.39
CA VAL A 33 -6.95 -8.19 -0.45
C VAL A 33 -6.63 -9.67 -0.54
N LYS A 34 -6.36 -10.31 0.60
CA LYS A 34 -6.14 -11.76 0.65
C LYS A 34 -7.47 -12.48 0.42
N PRO A 35 -7.53 -13.56 -0.40
CA PRO A 35 -8.81 -14.21 -0.74
C PRO A 35 -9.60 -14.77 0.43
N ASP A 36 -8.93 -15.14 1.52
CA ASP A 36 -9.56 -15.60 2.76
C ASP A 36 -10.13 -14.47 3.63
N MET A 37 -10.04 -13.22 3.17
CA MET A 37 -10.48 -11.99 3.87
C MET A 37 -9.81 -11.76 5.22
N THR A 38 -8.77 -12.49 5.60
CA THR A 38 -8.08 -12.26 6.89
C THR A 38 -7.31 -10.95 6.91
N LEU A 39 -6.90 -10.44 5.74
CA LEU A 39 -6.01 -9.28 5.63
C LEU A 39 -6.15 -8.56 4.29
N ALA A 40 -6.06 -7.24 4.33
CA ALA A 40 -5.79 -6.41 3.17
C ALA A 40 -4.63 -5.43 3.42
N TYR A 41 -3.92 -5.06 2.36
CA TYR A 41 -2.86 -4.07 2.35
C TYR A 41 -3.33 -2.85 1.58
N LEU A 42 -3.31 -1.69 2.23
CA LEU A 42 -3.41 -0.39 1.56
C LEU A 42 -2.00 0.20 1.49
N VAL A 43 -1.46 0.30 0.28
CA VAL A 43 -0.08 0.68 0.03
C VAL A 43 -0.04 2.02 -0.68
N GLU A 44 0.79 2.92 -0.19
CA GLU A 44 1.17 4.18 -0.84
C GLU A 44 2.63 4.09 -1.29
N CYS A 45 2.91 4.39 -2.55
CA CYS A 45 4.20 4.20 -3.19
C CYS A 45 4.86 5.54 -3.53
N LYS A 46 6.06 5.79 -3.00
CA LYS A 46 6.87 6.96 -3.34
C LYS A 46 8.21 6.49 -3.90
N ASP A 47 8.57 6.91 -5.11
CA ASP A 47 9.80 6.48 -5.80
C ASP A 47 11.05 7.28 -5.38
N TYR A 48 10.99 8.01 -4.28
CA TYR A 48 12.06 8.82 -3.71
C TYR A 48 12.16 8.65 -2.18
N SER A 49 13.26 9.12 -1.58
CA SER A 49 13.42 9.15 -0.13
C SER A 49 12.63 10.30 0.47
N LEU A 50 11.89 10.04 1.55
CA LEU A 50 11.01 11.04 2.16
C LEU A 50 11.75 11.85 3.21
N SER A 51 11.84 13.17 2.98
CA SER A 51 12.12 14.12 4.07
C SER A 51 11.00 14.08 5.12
N ARG A 52 11.26 14.62 6.31
CA ARG A 52 10.27 14.66 7.40
C ARG A 52 8.96 15.32 6.96
N LYS A 53 9.00 16.43 6.21
CA LYS A 53 7.81 17.13 5.70
C LYS A 53 7.06 16.26 4.70
N GLN A 54 7.75 15.66 3.73
CA GLN A 54 7.13 14.78 2.73
C GLN A 54 6.50 13.55 3.39
N GLN A 55 7.18 12.95 4.38
CA GLN A 55 6.66 11.78 5.07
C GLN A 55 5.40 12.10 5.88
N ILE A 56 5.33 13.28 6.54
CA ILE A 56 4.09 13.72 7.21
C ILE A 56 2.94 13.83 6.21
N LEU A 57 3.19 14.38 5.03
CA LEU A 57 2.18 14.52 3.98
C LEU A 57 1.74 13.15 3.45
N ALA A 58 2.67 12.25 3.16
CA ALA A 58 2.37 10.89 2.70
C ALA A 58 1.57 10.09 3.73
N VAL A 59 1.89 10.23 5.03
CA VAL A 59 1.10 9.62 6.11
C VAL A 59 -0.32 10.17 6.16
N ARG A 60 -0.50 11.48 5.96
CA ARG A 60 -1.84 12.09 5.92
C ARG A 60 -2.64 11.64 4.71
N GLU A 61 -1.99 11.57 3.55
CA GLU A 61 -2.55 11.05 2.30
C GLU A 61 -3.02 9.60 2.46
N LEU A 62 -2.15 8.71 2.93
CA LEU A 62 -2.48 7.30 3.19
C LEU A 62 -3.66 7.13 4.17
N ASN A 63 -3.76 7.99 5.19
CA ASN A 63 -4.91 7.98 6.11
C ASN A 63 -6.21 8.47 5.47
N ARG A 64 -6.15 9.40 4.50
CA ARG A 64 -7.33 9.83 3.73
C ARG A 64 -7.75 8.75 2.73
N ASN A 65 -6.77 8.17 2.04
CA ASN A 65 -6.96 7.09 1.07
C ASN A 65 -7.58 5.84 1.73
N TYR A 66 -7.42 5.67 3.04
CA TYR A 66 -8.11 4.62 3.80
C TYR A 66 -9.62 4.65 3.64
N THR A 67 -10.26 5.82 3.71
CA THR A 67 -11.71 5.95 3.51
C THR A 67 -12.09 5.52 2.09
N HIS A 68 -11.31 5.93 1.09
CA HIS A 68 -11.54 5.54 -0.31
C HIS A 68 -11.32 4.04 -0.56
N ALA A 69 -10.36 3.43 0.15
CA ALA A 69 -10.18 1.99 0.12
C ALA A 69 -11.42 1.26 0.68
N LEU A 70 -11.99 1.75 1.78
CA LEU A 70 -13.23 1.18 2.35
C LEU A 70 -14.42 1.27 1.37
N GLU A 71 -14.59 2.41 0.71
CA GLU A 71 -15.62 2.58 -0.33
C GLU A 71 -15.46 1.56 -1.47
N LEU A 72 -14.21 1.36 -1.93
CA LEU A 72 -13.90 0.38 -2.97
C LEU A 72 -14.20 -1.04 -2.51
N LEU A 73 -13.81 -1.41 -1.28
CA LEU A 73 -14.09 -2.73 -0.70
C LEU A 73 -15.59 -3.00 -0.60
N ILE A 74 -16.38 -2.05 -0.11
CA ILE A 74 -17.84 -2.16 -0.02
C ILE A 74 -18.45 -2.36 -1.41
N LYS A 75 -18.03 -1.55 -2.39
CA LYS A 75 -18.53 -1.66 -3.77
C LYS A 75 -18.25 -3.04 -4.39
N GLN A 76 -17.12 -3.64 -4.05
CA GLN A 76 -16.70 -4.96 -4.52
C GLN A 76 -17.16 -6.12 -3.62
N ARG A 77 -17.90 -5.83 -2.54
CA ARG A 77 -18.37 -6.80 -1.54
C ARG A 77 -17.22 -7.62 -0.92
N LEU A 78 -16.10 -6.95 -0.65
CA LEU A 78 -14.94 -7.52 0.03
C LEU A 78 -14.90 -7.00 1.48
N PHE A 79 -14.72 -7.90 2.44
CA PHE A 79 -14.82 -7.57 3.87
C PHE A 79 -13.61 -8.08 4.65
N PRO A 80 -12.41 -7.51 4.42
CA PRO A 80 -11.22 -7.95 5.14
C PRO A 80 -11.33 -7.65 6.63
N GLU A 81 -10.94 -8.61 7.48
CA GLU A 81 -10.94 -8.49 8.95
C GLU A 81 -9.99 -7.37 9.42
N LYS A 82 -8.87 -7.20 8.71
CA LYS A 82 -7.85 -6.21 9.02
C LYS A 82 -7.33 -5.57 7.75
N ILE A 83 -7.09 -4.26 7.81
CA ILE A 83 -6.40 -3.52 6.76
C ILE A 83 -5.12 -2.91 7.34
N VAL A 84 -3.97 -3.28 6.78
CA VAL A 84 -2.69 -2.68 7.14
C VAL A 84 -2.33 -1.55 6.19
N LYS A 85 -1.90 -0.43 6.75
CA LYS A 85 -1.42 0.73 6.00
C LYS A 85 0.07 0.62 5.81
N VAL A 86 0.53 0.70 4.58
CA VAL A 86 1.93 0.56 4.20
C VAL A 86 2.37 1.78 3.40
N LEU A 87 3.53 2.32 3.76
CA LEU A 87 4.23 3.31 2.97
C LEU A 87 5.51 2.70 2.41
N VAL A 88 5.66 2.72 1.09
CA VAL A 88 6.84 2.23 0.38
C VAL A 88 7.61 3.42 -0.16
N ALA A 89 8.87 3.57 0.24
CA ALA A 89 9.73 4.67 -0.20
C ALA A 89 11.20 4.28 -0.18
N ARG A 90 12.05 4.98 -0.95
CA ARG A 90 13.51 4.69 -0.95
C ARG A 90 14.20 4.98 0.38
N GLY A 91 13.55 5.72 1.27
CA GLY A 91 14.04 6.03 2.60
C GLY A 91 13.03 6.84 3.39
N PHE A 92 13.17 6.81 4.71
CA PHE A 92 12.28 7.48 5.66
C PHE A 92 13.07 8.30 6.66
N ALA A 93 12.53 9.47 7.03
CA ALA A 93 13.16 10.33 8.02
C ALA A 93 12.84 9.91 9.46
N TYR A 94 11.75 9.15 9.68
CA TYR A 94 11.36 8.64 11.01
C TYR A 94 10.46 7.40 10.89
N GLN A 95 10.21 6.72 12.01
CA GLN A 95 9.19 5.66 12.09
C GLN A 95 7.83 6.27 12.48
N ALA A 96 6.88 6.26 11.54
CA ALA A 96 5.51 6.65 11.73
C ALA A 96 4.73 5.57 12.52
N ARG A 97 3.93 6.02 13.49
CA ARG A 97 3.12 5.12 14.31
C ARG A 97 1.95 4.56 13.48
N GLY A 98 1.74 3.24 13.54
CA GLY A 98 0.59 2.58 12.92
C GLY A 98 0.62 2.50 11.39
N ILE A 99 1.79 2.72 10.79
CA ILE A 99 2.06 2.56 9.36
C ILE A 99 3.30 1.70 9.22
N LEU A 100 3.20 0.62 8.45
CA LEU A 100 4.37 -0.18 8.09
C LEU A 100 5.17 0.57 7.03
N GLN A 101 6.48 0.55 7.15
CA GLN A 101 7.38 1.30 6.27
C GLN A 101 8.41 0.35 5.71
N TYR A 102 8.52 0.33 4.39
CA TYR A 102 9.45 -0.54 3.68
C TYR A 102 10.15 0.22 2.56
N THR A 103 11.40 -0.17 2.31
CA THR A 103 12.00 0.10 1.00
C THR A 103 11.34 -0.80 -0.05
N PRO A 104 11.31 -0.41 -1.34
CA PRO A 104 10.75 -1.24 -2.40
C PRO A 104 11.25 -2.69 -2.34
N GLU A 105 12.55 -2.88 -2.22
CA GLU A 105 13.19 -4.20 -2.19
C GLU A 105 12.69 -5.03 -1.01
N THR A 106 12.71 -4.44 0.19
CA THR A 106 12.23 -5.13 1.40
C THR A 106 10.74 -5.45 1.35
N PHE A 107 9.93 -4.60 0.72
CA PHE A 107 8.49 -4.85 0.62
C PHE A 107 8.17 -5.97 -0.35
N ILE A 108 8.84 -6.02 -1.49
CA ILE A 108 8.67 -7.12 -2.45
C ILE A 108 9.09 -8.44 -1.82
N THR A 109 10.18 -8.48 -1.06
CA THR A 109 10.58 -9.68 -0.30
C THR A 109 9.53 -10.05 0.75
N HIS A 110 8.97 -9.06 1.46
CA HIS A 110 7.92 -9.28 2.46
C HIS A 110 6.66 -9.90 1.85
N ILE A 111 6.19 -9.41 0.70
CA ILE A 111 5.05 -9.99 -0.03
C ILE A 111 5.40 -11.40 -0.52
N SER A 112 6.64 -11.59 -0.97
CA SER A 112 7.08 -12.85 -1.60
C SER A 112 7.38 -13.97 -0.61
N SER A 113 7.43 -13.70 0.69
CA SER A 113 7.60 -14.70 1.74
C SER A 113 6.25 -15.38 1.98
#